data_AF-A0A250V8F3-F1
#
_entry.id   AF-A0A250V8F3-F1
#
_cell.length_a   1.000
_cell.length_b   1.000
_cell.length_c   1.000
_cell.angle_alpha   90.00
_cell.angle_beta   90.00
_cell.angle_gamma   90.00
#
_symmetry.space_group_name_H-M   'P 1'
#
loop_
_entity.id
_entity.type
_entity.pdbx_description
1 polymer ?
#
loop_
_entity_poly.entity_id
_entity_poly.type
_entity_poly.pdbx_seq_one_letter_code
_entity_poly.pdbx_strand_id
1 'polypeptide(L)'
;MPYLLAYSLGDGEGGPEASKVAIEQLLRDNGLPVGDTLLDGASQPSLPLTLLVEAGQAVVTMPYLNAQCLVPPEWLVAVGERGYAYFLFATRAWPGAEPGKPVAPENLAAFAGDEGTLLSAAHVLLPARSLRG
;
A
#
# COMPACT_ATOMS: atom_id res chain seq x y z
N MET A 1 2.73 0.12 14.60
CA MET A 1 2.71 -0.85 13.47
C MET A 1 3.34 -0.14 12.28
N PRO A 2 4.38 -0.68 11.63
CA PRO A 2 4.90 -0.08 10.41
C PRO A 2 3.86 -0.23 9.29
N TYR A 3 3.36 0.89 8.80
CA TYR A 3 2.22 0.95 7.88
C TYR A 3 2.64 1.59 6.55
N LEU A 4 2.12 1.07 5.43
CA LEU A 4 2.29 1.60 4.08
C LEU A 4 0.91 1.70 3.41
N LEU A 5 0.66 2.82 2.74
CA LEU A 5 -0.55 3.05 1.96
C LEU A 5 -0.19 3.25 0.49
N ALA A 6 -0.82 2.47 -0.38
CA ALA A 6 -0.90 2.73 -1.81
C ALA A 6 -2.31 3.22 -2.16
N TYR A 7 -2.40 4.24 -2.99
CA TYR A 7 -3.66 4.82 -3.46
C TYR A 7 -3.49 5.41 -4.86
N SER A 8 -4.59 5.50 -5.61
CA SER A 8 -4.66 6.24 -6.88
C SER A 8 -5.07 7.69 -6.65
N LEU A 9 -4.63 8.61 -7.51
CA LEU A 9 -5.15 9.98 -7.56
C LEU A 9 -6.50 10.07 -8.28
N GLY A 10 -6.92 9.02 -9.00
CA GLY A 10 -8.18 9.01 -9.73
C GLY A 10 -8.22 9.95 -10.94
N ASP A 11 -7.06 10.36 -11.44
CA ASP A 11 -6.87 11.34 -12.53
C ASP A 11 -6.74 10.70 -13.92
N GLY A 12 -7.11 9.41 -14.04
CA GLY A 12 -7.21 8.72 -15.32
C GLY A 12 -8.41 9.21 -16.17
N GLU A 13 -8.45 8.77 -17.44
CA GLU A 13 -9.46 9.21 -18.43
C GLU A 13 -10.93 9.04 -17.96
N GLY A 14 -11.22 7.99 -17.18
CA GLY A 14 -12.55 7.73 -16.62
C GLY A 14 -12.79 8.31 -15.22
N GLY A 15 -11.85 9.10 -14.70
CA GLY A 15 -11.93 9.72 -13.38
C GLY A 15 -11.90 8.75 -12.19
N PRO A 16 -12.24 9.23 -10.99
CA PRO A 16 -12.08 8.48 -9.74
C PRO A 16 -12.83 7.15 -9.67
N GLU A 17 -14.05 7.10 -10.23
CA GLU A 17 -14.87 5.86 -10.22
C GLU A 17 -14.30 4.80 -11.15
N ALA A 18 -13.83 5.17 -12.34
CA ALA A 18 -13.18 4.22 -13.24
C ALA A 18 -11.84 3.74 -12.67
N SER A 19 -11.07 4.64 -12.05
CA SER A 19 -9.85 4.26 -11.35
C SER A 19 -10.13 3.29 -10.21
N LYS A 20 -11.20 3.48 -9.43
CA LYS A 20 -11.59 2.54 -8.38
C LYS A 20 -11.82 1.14 -8.93
N VAL A 21 -12.61 1.02 -10.01
CA VAL A 21 -12.86 -0.28 -10.67
C VAL A 21 -11.57 -0.89 -11.21
N ALA A 22 -10.71 -0.09 -11.83
CA ALA A 22 -9.43 -0.56 -12.38
C ALA A 22 -8.47 -1.05 -11.29
N ILE A 23 -8.37 -0.34 -10.16
CA ILE A 23 -7.55 -0.77 -9.02
C ILE A 23 -8.14 -2.03 -8.39
N GLU A 24 -9.46 -2.13 -8.23
CA GLU A 24 -10.07 -3.37 -7.71
C GLU A 24 -9.75 -4.58 -8.60
N GLN A 25 -9.85 -4.42 -9.92
CA GLN A 25 -9.47 -5.48 -10.88
C GLN A 25 -7.98 -5.81 -10.78
N LEU A 26 -7.11 -4.80 -10.76
CA LEU A 26 -5.66 -4.98 -10.59
C LEU A 26 -5.34 -5.81 -9.35
N LEU A 27 -5.97 -5.51 -8.20
CA LEU A 27 -5.74 -6.23 -6.96
C LEU A 27 -6.16 -7.70 -7.09
N ARG A 28 -7.37 -7.96 -7.61
CA ARG A 28 -7.89 -9.31 -7.81
C ARG A 28 -7.01 -10.14 -8.76
N ASP A 29 -6.58 -9.55 -9.86
CA ASP A 29 -5.70 -10.19 -10.86
C ASP A 29 -4.33 -10.55 -10.28
N ASN A 30 -3.89 -9.84 -9.24
CA ASN A 30 -2.64 -10.11 -8.52
C ASN A 30 -2.84 -10.96 -7.25
N GLY A 31 -4.04 -11.55 -7.06
CA GLY A 31 -4.33 -12.43 -5.93
C GLY A 31 -4.49 -11.71 -4.60
N LEU A 32 -4.72 -10.39 -4.63
CA LEU A 32 -4.95 -9.58 -3.44
C LEU A 32 -6.46 -9.47 -3.19
N PRO A 33 -6.99 -10.10 -2.12
CA PRO A 33 -8.41 -9.98 -1.79
C PRO A 33 -8.72 -8.55 -1.35
N VAL A 34 -9.83 -8.02 -1.84
CA VAL A 34 -10.38 -6.71 -1.43
C VAL A 34 -11.45 -6.94 -0.38
N GLY A 35 -11.42 -6.17 0.70
CA GLY A 35 -12.38 -6.24 1.80
C GLY A 35 -11.72 -6.61 3.12
N ASP A 36 -12.39 -7.42 3.93
CA ASP A 36 -12.01 -7.71 5.32
C ASP A 36 -10.91 -8.78 5.48
N THR A 37 -10.39 -9.31 4.38
CA THR A 37 -9.40 -10.40 4.41
C THR A 37 -7.99 -9.84 4.52
N LEU A 38 -7.32 -10.11 5.64
CA LEU A 38 -5.89 -9.86 5.82
C LEU A 38 -5.07 -11.00 5.22
N LEU A 39 -4.27 -10.68 4.21
CA LEU A 39 -3.34 -11.61 3.59
C LEU A 39 -2.01 -11.64 4.34
N ASP A 40 -1.51 -12.82 4.70
CA ASP A 40 -0.14 -12.97 5.18
C ASP A 40 0.80 -13.26 4.00
N GLY A 41 1.60 -12.26 3.60
CA GLY A 41 2.54 -12.39 2.49
C GLY A 41 3.68 -13.37 2.76
N ALA A 42 4.00 -13.70 4.02
CA ALA A 42 5.00 -14.72 4.34
C ALA A 42 4.49 -16.13 3.99
N SER A 43 3.17 -16.34 4.04
CA SER A 43 2.52 -17.60 3.69
C SER A 43 2.32 -17.80 2.17
N GLN A 44 2.62 -16.78 1.35
CA GLN A 44 2.39 -16.80 -0.09
C GLN A 44 3.66 -16.45 -0.90
N PRO A 45 4.58 -17.41 -1.12
CA PRO A 45 5.83 -17.17 -1.84
C PRO A 45 5.66 -16.69 -3.29
N SER A 46 4.52 -17.00 -3.92
CA SER A 46 4.19 -16.61 -5.29
C SER A 46 3.47 -15.27 -5.39
N LEU A 47 3.27 -14.56 -4.27
CA LEU A 47 2.61 -13.26 -4.27
C LEU A 47 3.42 -12.26 -5.10
N PRO A 48 2.85 -11.64 -6.15
CA PRO A 48 3.56 -10.70 -7.00
C PRO A 48 3.64 -9.30 -6.37
N LEU A 49 3.79 -9.23 -5.03
CA LEU A 49 3.91 -8.01 -4.25
C LEU A 49 5.09 -8.17 -3.29
N THR A 50 6.05 -7.24 -3.34
CA THR A 50 7.27 -7.31 -2.52
C THR A 50 7.56 -5.99 -1.82
N LEU A 51 8.21 -6.08 -0.66
CA LEU A 51 8.76 -4.96 0.10
C LEU A 51 10.26 -5.17 0.31
N LEU A 52 11.04 -4.24 -0.23
CA LEU A 52 12.46 -4.11 0.06
C LEU A 52 12.67 -2.87 0.92
N VAL A 53 13.41 -3.02 2.03
CA VAL A 53 13.85 -1.93 2.88
C VAL A 53 15.35 -1.78 2.73
N GLU A 54 15.78 -0.66 2.15
CA GLU A 54 17.19 -0.39 1.85
C GLU A 54 17.49 1.10 2.06
N ALA A 55 18.62 1.42 2.69
CA ALA A 55 19.10 2.80 2.86
C ALA A 55 18.03 3.80 3.40
N GLY A 56 17.16 3.34 4.30
CA GLY A 56 16.09 4.17 4.89
C GLY A 56 14.89 4.41 3.98
N GLN A 57 14.75 3.60 2.93
CA GLN A 57 13.64 3.65 1.98
C GLN A 57 12.85 2.35 2.01
N ALA A 58 11.55 2.46 1.78
CA ALA A 58 10.69 1.35 1.44
C ALA A 58 10.46 1.34 -0.08
N VAL A 59 10.74 0.21 -0.72
CA VAL A 59 10.48 -0.03 -2.14
C VAL A 59 9.41 -1.10 -2.23
N VAL A 60 8.25 -0.72 -2.77
CA VAL A 60 7.11 -1.61 -3.00
C VAL A 60 7.01 -1.89 -4.49
N THR A 61 6.99 -3.17 -4.85
CA THR A 61 6.89 -3.60 -6.25
C THR A 61 5.78 -4.62 -6.44
N MET A 62 4.94 -4.39 -7.45
CA MET A 62 3.88 -5.27 -7.94
C MET A 62 3.64 -4.96 -9.44
N PRO A 63 3.03 -5.85 -10.25
CA PRO A 63 2.56 -5.46 -11.58
C PRO A 63 1.78 -4.14 -11.54
N TYR A 64 2.19 -3.20 -12.40
CA TYR A 64 1.63 -1.84 -12.50
C TYR A 64 1.83 -0.92 -11.27
N LEU A 65 2.61 -1.34 -10.27
CA LEU A 65 3.01 -0.51 -9.13
C LEU A 65 4.50 -0.67 -8.83
N ASN A 66 5.27 0.40 -9.03
CA ASN A 66 6.65 0.49 -8.57
C ASN A 66 6.82 1.82 -7.86
N ALA A 67 6.94 1.77 -6.53
CA ALA A 67 6.98 2.95 -5.69
C ALA A 67 8.13 2.87 -4.69
N GLN A 68 8.77 4.00 -4.46
CA GLN A 68 9.84 4.18 -3.50
C GLN A 68 9.54 5.40 -2.65
N CYS A 69 9.61 5.26 -1.33
CA CYS A 69 9.43 6.36 -0.40
C CYS A 69 10.49 6.36 0.70
N LEU A 70 10.85 7.56 1.16
CA LEU A 70 11.59 7.73 2.41
C LEU A 70 10.66 7.37 3.56
N VAL A 71 11.15 6.56 4.50
CA VAL A 71 10.39 6.17 5.69
C VAL A 71 11.00 6.79 6.95
N PRO A 72 10.19 7.10 7.96
CA PRO A 72 10.69 7.60 9.24
C PRO A 72 11.61 6.57 9.96
N PRO A 73 12.62 7.02 10.72
CA PRO A 73 13.51 6.11 11.46
C PRO A 73 12.77 5.14 12.39
N GLU A 74 11.72 5.59 13.07
CA GLU A 74 10.88 4.78 13.95
C GLU A 74 10.13 3.67 13.19
N TRP A 75 9.82 3.90 11.91
CA TRP A 75 9.22 2.89 11.04
C TRP A 75 10.24 1.78 10.72
N LEU A 76 11.51 2.15 10.45
CA LEU A 76 12.58 1.18 10.20
C LEU A 76 12.85 0.29 11.40
N VAL A 77 12.89 0.86 12.61
CA VAL A 77 13.02 0.10 13.86
C VAL A 77 11.87 -0.89 14.00
N ALA A 78 10.64 -0.42 13.82
CA ALA A 78 9.46 -1.26 13.95
C ALA A 78 9.41 -2.41 12.91
N VAL A 79 9.87 -2.18 11.68
CA VAL A 79 10.00 -3.25 10.68
C VAL A 79 11.11 -4.22 11.04
N GLY A 80 12.26 -3.74 11.50
CA GLY A 80 13.37 -4.61 11.92
C GLY A 80 12.99 -5.54 13.06
N GLU A 81 12.19 -5.07 14.00
CA GLU A 81 11.68 -5.88 15.13
C GLU A 81 10.60 -6.89 14.71
N ARG A 82 9.76 -6.54 13.73
CA ARG A 82 8.57 -7.33 13.35
C ARG A 82 8.78 -8.25 12.15
N GLY A 83 9.69 -7.90 11.24
CA GLY A 83 9.94 -8.60 9.98
C GLY A 83 8.92 -8.30 8.86
N TYR A 84 7.95 -7.42 9.08
CA TYR A 84 6.92 -7.08 8.09
C TYR A 84 6.42 -5.64 8.25
N ALA A 85 5.74 -5.14 7.22
CA ALA A 85 4.90 -3.95 7.27
C ALA A 85 3.45 -4.28 6.91
N TYR A 86 2.50 -3.56 7.50
CA TYR A 86 1.11 -3.61 7.07
C TYR A 86 0.94 -2.74 5.82
N PHE A 87 0.63 -3.37 4.70
CA PHE A 87 0.38 -2.71 3.43
C PHE A 87 -1.12 -2.66 3.15
N LEU A 88 -1.63 -1.44 3.00
CA LEU A 88 -3.00 -1.16 2.56
C LEU A 88 -2.96 -0.64 1.13
N PHE A 89 -3.70 -1.26 0.22
CA PHE A 89 -3.92 -0.71 -1.12
C PHE A 89 -5.39 -0.31 -1.27
N ALA A 90 -5.65 0.99 -1.21
CA ALA A 90 -6.99 1.55 -1.35
C ALA A 90 -7.45 1.52 -2.81
N THR A 91 -8.67 1.03 -3.05
CA THR A 91 -9.35 1.19 -4.34
C THR A 91 -9.95 2.58 -4.48
N ARG A 92 -10.35 3.19 -3.37
CA ARG A 92 -10.82 4.58 -3.33
C ARG A 92 -9.68 5.53 -3.72
N ALA A 93 -9.95 6.43 -4.66
CA ALA A 93 -9.01 7.48 -5.02
C ALA A 93 -8.83 8.48 -3.87
N TRP A 94 -7.63 9.05 -3.78
CA TRP A 94 -7.33 10.11 -2.83
C TRP A 94 -8.25 11.32 -3.03
N PRO A 95 -8.98 11.79 -2.00
CA PRO A 95 -9.98 12.85 -2.16
C PRO A 95 -9.39 14.21 -2.50
N GLY A 96 -8.13 14.47 -2.12
CA GLY A 96 -7.42 15.72 -2.42
C GLY A 96 -6.51 15.59 -3.64
N ALA A 97 -7.01 15.01 -4.74
CA ALA A 97 -6.29 14.57 -5.94
C ALA A 97 -5.45 15.69 -6.61
N GLU A 98 -4.27 15.98 -6.05
CA GLU A 98 -3.32 16.93 -6.61
C GLU A 98 -1.92 16.29 -6.65
N PRO A 99 -1.46 15.86 -7.83
CA PRO A 99 -0.12 15.32 -8.00
C PRO A 99 0.95 16.28 -7.48
N GLY A 100 1.93 15.75 -6.75
CA GLY A 100 3.08 16.52 -6.28
C GLY A 100 2.82 17.45 -5.09
N LYS A 101 1.60 17.50 -4.54
CA LYS A 101 1.35 18.20 -3.27
C LYS A 101 1.55 17.29 -2.07
N PRO A 102 2.17 17.79 -0.99
CA PRO A 102 2.30 17.02 0.24
C PRO A 102 0.92 16.77 0.85
N VAL A 103 0.70 15.55 1.31
CA VAL A 103 -0.49 15.18 2.08
C VAL A 103 -0.20 15.37 3.56
N ALA A 104 -1.05 16.13 4.26
CA ALA A 104 -0.94 16.30 5.70
C ALA A 104 -1.14 14.96 6.43
N PRO A 105 -0.36 14.64 7.48
CA PRO A 105 -0.46 13.36 8.19
C PRO A 105 -1.88 13.06 8.70
N GLU A 106 -2.62 14.07 9.13
CA GLU A 106 -3.96 13.93 9.68
C GLU A 106 -4.96 13.50 8.59
N ASN A 107 -4.82 14.05 7.38
CA ASN A 107 -5.65 13.67 6.24
C ASN A 107 -5.34 12.24 5.80
N LEU A 108 -4.07 11.86 5.81
CA LEU A 108 -3.64 10.49 5.50
C LEU A 108 -4.22 9.49 6.50
N ALA A 109 -4.16 9.83 7.80
CA ALA A 109 -4.69 9.00 8.87
C ALA A 109 -6.23 8.89 8.79
N ALA A 110 -6.93 9.99 8.53
CA ALA A 110 -8.39 9.97 8.36
C ALA A 110 -8.81 9.11 7.16
N PHE A 111 -8.10 9.21 6.03
CA PHE A 111 -8.38 8.39 4.86
C PHE A 111 -8.10 6.90 5.10
N ALA A 112 -6.96 6.57 5.71
CA ALA A 112 -6.56 5.20 6.02
C ALA A 112 -7.41 4.55 7.13
N GLY A 113 -7.99 5.36 8.03
CA GLY A 113 -8.86 4.92 9.11
C GLY A 113 -10.36 4.95 8.77
N ASP A 114 -10.74 5.45 7.60
CA ASP A 114 -12.13 5.47 7.14
C ASP A 114 -12.63 4.04 6.89
N GLU A 115 -13.78 3.70 7.47
CA GLU A 115 -14.37 2.36 7.35
C GLU A 115 -14.64 1.98 5.89
N GLY A 116 -15.11 2.93 5.06
CA GLY A 116 -15.35 2.70 3.64
C GLY A 116 -14.06 2.41 2.87
N THR A 117 -12.97 3.13 3.19
CA THR A 117 -11.64 2.84 2.63
C THR A 117 -11.16 1.46 3.04
N LEU A 118 -11.24 1.12 4.33
CA LEU A 118 -10.79 -0.17 4.84
C LEU A 118 -11.60 -1.33 4.22
N LEU A 119 -12.92 -1.26 4.19
CA LEU A 119 -13.77 -2.31 3.61
C LEU A 119 -13.66 -2.45 2.09
N SER A 120 -12.96 -1.54 1.41
CA SER A 120 -12.76 -1.59 -0.04
C SER A 120 -11.28 -1.66 -0.44
N ALA A 121 -10.37 -1.89 0.50
CA ALA A 121 -8.94 -2.00 0.25
C ALA A 121 -8.48 -3.47 0.24
N ALA A 122 -7.28 -3.70 -0.29
CA ALA A 122 -6.54 -4.92 -0.03
C ALA A 122 -5.61 -4.73 1.17
N HIS A 123 -5.51 -5.76 2.01
CA HIS A 123 -4.74 -5.74 3.25
C HIS A 123 -3.70 -6.85 3.24
N VAL A 124 -2.42 -6.51 3.42
CA VAL A 124 -1.32 -7.49 3.39
C VAL A 124 -0.36 -7.23 4.53
N LEU A 125 -0.02 -8.27 5.30
CA LEU A 125 1.22 -8.29 6.08
C LEU A 125 2.35 -8.61 5.13
N LEU A 126 3.06 -7.58 4.69
CA LEU A 126 4.07 -7.68 3.65
C LEU A 126 5.45 -7.89 4.28
N PRO A 127 6.09 -9.06 4.07
CA PRO A 127 7.40 -9.34 4.66
C PRO A 127 8.44 -8.36 4.13
N ALA A 128 9.20 -7.77 5.04
CA ALA A 128 10.28 -6.86 4.68
C ALA A 128 11.56 -7.67 4.37
N ARG A 129 12.16 -7.37 3.22
CA ARG A 129 13.45 -7.92 2.82
C ARG A 129 14.50 -6.80 2.84
N SER A 130 15.78 -7.16 2.97
CA SER A 130 16.90 -6.22 2.83
C SER A 130 17.91 -6.78 1.83
N LEU A 131 18.72 -5.94 1.18
CA LEU A 131 19.73 -6.45 0.23
C LEU A 131 20.95 -7.07 0.92
N ARG A 132 21.08 -6.90 2.24
CA ARG A 132 22.24 -7.34 3.03
C ARG A 132 21.92 -8.47 4.03
N GLY A 133 20.83 -9.20 3.81
CA GLY A 133 20.41 -10.33 4.65
C GLY A 133 19.78 -11.44 3.85
#